data_AF-L8WJL5-F1
#
_entry.id   AF-L8WJL5-F1
#
_cell.length_a   1.000
_cell.length_b   1.000
_cell.length_c   1.000
_cell.angle_alpha   90.00
_cell.angle_beta   90.00
_cell.angle_gamma   90.00
#
_symmetry.space_group_name_H-M   'P 1'
#
loop_
_entity.id
_entity.type
_entity.pdbx_description
1 polymer ?
#
loop_
_entity_poly.entity_id
_entity_poly.type
_entity_poly.pdbx_seq_one_letter_code
_entity_poly.pdbx_strand_id
1 'polypeptide(L)'
;MRGTVIAFDAWVVSWSLDSPPPYGEARHHIKEASYYGTNEWSIKLEIKVPGLGAGQFTHEPLKINFVGIEEKAMWPGKKNDRAGPAMEVFERMDQWFEEKRGGVDDVMLLGCVAGMAVI
;
A
#
# COMPACT_ATOMS: atom_id res chain seq x y z
N MET A 1 -0.23 13.40 4.78
CA MET A 1 0.08 12.52 3.64
C MET A 1 -0.44 11.12 3.95
N ARG A 2 -1.47 10.67 3.22
CA ARG A 2 -1.92 9.28 3.24
C ARG A 2 -1.42 8.65 1.95
N GLY A 3 -0.35 7.88 2.03
CA GLY A 3 0.14 7.13 0.86
C GLY A 3 -0.54 5.78 0.82
N THR A 4 -1.04 5.38 -0.34
CA THR A 4 -1.54 4.01 -0.56
C THR A 4 -0.75 3.35 -1.68
N VAL A 5 -0.47 2.07 -1.50
CA VAL A 5 0.19 1.25 -2.50
C VAL A 5 -0.68 0.04 -2.74
N ILE A 6 -0.96 -0.26 -4.00
CA ILE A 6 -1.56 -1.53 -4.40
C ILE A 6 -0.57 -2.37 -5.19
N ALA A 7 -0.70 -3.69 -5.07
CA ALA A 7 0.08 -4.65 -5.84
C ALA A 7 -0.74 -5.85 -6.26
N PHE A 8 -0.63 -6.24 -7.52
CA PHE A 8 -1.36 -7.36 -8.11
C PHE A 8 -0.56 -8.00 -9.23
N ASP A 9 -0.84 -9.26 -9.50
CA ASP A 9 -0.22 -10.05 -10.56
C ASP A 9 -1.24 -10.19 -11.69
N ALA A 10 -0.93 -9.65 -12.87
CA ALA A 10 -1.80 -9.74 -14.04
C ALA A 10 -1.06 -9.45 -15.34
N TRP A 11 -1.60 -9.95 -16.45
CA TRP A 11 -1.29 -9.41 -17.78
C TRP A 11 -2.21 -8.22 -18.05
N VAL A 12 -1.68 -7.01 -17.88
CA VAL A 12 -2.40 -5.76 -18.16
C VAL A 12 -2.30 -5.43 -19.65
N VAL A 13 -3.45 -5.24 -20.30
CA VAL A 13 -3.57 -4.86 -21.70
C VAL A 13 -3.57 -3.34 -21.85
N SER A 14 -4.32 -2.65 -20.98
CA SER A 14 -4.39 -1.19 -20.95
C SER A 14 -4.72 -0.71 -19.53
N TRP A 15 -4.37 0.54 -19.24
CA TRP A 15 -4.76 1.21 -18.00
C TRP A 15 -4.85 2.72 -18.17
N SER A 16 -5.40 3.42 -17.17
CA SER A 16 -5.54 4.88 -17.19
C SER A 16 -4.34 5.66 -16.63
N LEU A 17 -3.16 5.04 -16.51
CA LEU A 17 -1.92 5.72 -16.08
C LEU A 17 -1.17 6.35 -17.26
N ASP A 18 -0.29 7.31 -16.98
CA ASP A 18 0.43 8.10 -17.98
C ASP A 18 1.39 7.29 -18.86
N SER A 19 1.98 6.24 -18.30
CA SER A 19 2.92 5.35 -18.99
C SER A 19 2.22 4.03 -19.35
N PRO A 20 2.50 3.42 -20.51
CA PRO A 20 1.85 2.17 -20.90
C PRO A 20 2.24 0.99 -19.99
N PRO A 21 1.39 -0.05 -19.89
CA PRO A 21 1.70 -1.24 -19.10
C PRO A 21 2.86 -2.05 -19.70
N PRO A 22 3.67 -2.71 -18.88
CA PRO A 22 4.69 -3.64 -19.36
C PRO A 22 4.02 -4.83 -20.07
N TYR A 23 4.71 -5.39 -21.06
CA TYR A 23 4.18 -6.50 -21.85
C TYR A 23 4.22 -7.83 -21.07
N GLY A 24 3.14 -8.60 -21.16
CA GLY A 24 3.03 -9.93 -20.55
C GLY A 24 2.50 -9.91 -19.12
N GLU A 25 2.55 -11.06 -18.48
CA GLU A 25 2.17 -11.23 -17.08
C GLU A 25 3.30 -10.74 -16.16
N ALA A 26 2.95 -9.84 -15.22
CA ALA A 26 3.90 -9.25 -14.30
C ALA A 26 3.23 -8.86 -12.98
N ARG A 27 4.07 -8.66 -11.96
CA ARG A 27 3.67 -8.04 -10.70
C ARG A 27 3.72 -6.52 -10.81
N HIS A 28 2.58 -5.87 -10.68
CA HIS A 28 2.44 -4.42 -10.75
C HIS A 28 2.46 -3.83 -9.34
N HIS A 29 3.09 -2.67 -9.18
CA HIS A 29 3.07 -1.88 -7.95
C HIS A 29 2.69 -0.45 -8.29
N ILE A 30 1.52 -0.02 -7.83
CA ILE A 30 1.01 1.32 -8.08
C ILE A 30 1.04 2.06 -6.75
N LYS A 31 1.79 3.15 -6.71
CA LYS A 31 1.96 3.99 -5.52
C LYS A 31 1.21 5.29 -5.76
N GLU A 32 0.25 5.55 -4.91
CA GLU A 32 -0.44 6.82 -4.86
C GLU A 32 0.14 7.64 -3.69
N ALA A 33 0.62 8.83 -4.03
CA ALA A 33 1.18 9.79 -3.09
C ALA A 33 0.35 11.07 -3.15
N SER A 34 -0.86 11.02 -2.56
CA SER A 34 -1.78 12.15 -2.55
C SER A 34 -1.27 13.29 -1.65
N TYR A 35 -1.46 14.51 -2.15
CA TYR A 35 -1.31 15.74 -1.38
C TYR A 35 -2.61 16.09 -0.64
N TYR A 36 -2.56 17.03 0.31
CA TYR A 36 -3.69 17.43 1.16
C TYR A 36 -4.99 17.66 0.37
N GLY A 37 -6.06 16.93 0.74
CA GLY A 37 -7.42 17.12 0.21
C GLY A 37 -7.93 16.00 -0.70
N THR A 38 -7.06 15.15 -1.24
CA THR A 38 -7.45 13.98 -2.04
C THR A 38 -7.44 12.73 -1.17
N ASN A 39 -8.61 12.13 -0.95
CA ASN A 39 -8.75 10.90 -0.15
C ASN A 39 -9.11 9.67 -0.99
N GLU A 40 -9.37 9.87 -2.27
CA GLU A 40 -9.79 8.83 -3.19
C GLU A 40 -9.04 8.99 -4.50
N TRP A 41 -8.67 7.86 -5.08
CA TRP A 41 -8.08 7.78 -6.40
C TRP A 41 -8.67 6.57 -7.11
N SER A 42 -8.65 6.60 -8.44
CA SER A 42 -9.16 5.51 -9.25
C SER A 42 -8.22 5.22 -10.40
N ILE A 43 -8.19 3.95 -10.80
CA ILE A 43 -7.50 3.48 -11.99
C ILE A 43 -8.46 2.59 -12.76
N LYS A 44 -8.48 2.74 -14.09
CA LYS A 44 -9.15 1.80 -14.99
C LYS A 44 -8.11 0.82 -15.51
N LEU A 45 -8.43 -0.47 -15.46
CA LEU A 45 -7.55 -1.58 -15.83
C LEU A 45 -8.29 -2.50 -16.80
N GLU A 46 -7.64 -2.86 -17.88
CA GLU A 46 -8.04 -3.99 -18.73
C GLU A 46 -6.99 -5.08 -18.59
N ILE A 47 -7.41 -6.27 -18.17
CA ILE A 47 -6.53 -7.41 -17.99
C ILE A 47 -6.88 -8.53 -18.97
N LYS A 48 -5.85 -9.24 -19.43
CA LYS A 48 -6.04 -10.47 -20.20
C LYS A 48 -6.29 -11.61 -19.23
N VAL A 49 -7.43 -12.28 -19.40
CA VAL A 49 -7.80 -13.46 -18.64
C VAL A 49 -7.59 -14.70 -19.51
N PRO A 50 -6.63 -15.59 -19.17
CA PRO A 50 -6.43 -16.83 -19.90
C PRO A 50 -7.68 -17.72 -19.84
N GLY A 51 -8.09 -18.29 -21.00
CA GLY A 51 -9.17 -19.27 -21.07
C GLY A 51 -10.60 -18.70 -21.08
N LEU A 52 -10.79 -17.42 -20.75
CA LEU A 52 -12.11 -16.78 -20.80
C LEU A 52 -12.64 -16.77 -22.25
N GLY A 53 -13.76 -17.44 -22.49
CA GLY A 53 -14.36 -17.59 -23.83
C GLY A 53 -13.96 -18.87 -24.60
N ALA A 54 -13.00 -19.66 -24.10
CA ALA A 54 -12.63 -20.96 -24.65
C ALA A 54 -13.28 -22.13 -23.89
N GLY A 55 -14.55 -21.99 -23.51
CA GLY A 55 -15.31 -22.96 -22.70
C GLY A 55 -15.15 -22.80 -21.18
N GLN A 56 -14.29 -21.89 -20.73
CA GLN A 56 -14.24 -21.40 -19.34
C GLN A 56 -15.04 -20.10 -19.23
N PHE A 57 -16.05 -20.11 -18.35
CA PHE A 57 -16.90 -18.96 -18.04
C PHE A 57 -16.47 -18.22 -16.76
N THR A 58 -15.50 -18.78 -16.04
CA THR A 58 -14.98 -18.22 -14.79
C THR A 58 -13.46 -18.20 -14.83
N HIS A 59 -12.88 -17.22 -14.14
CA HIS A 59 -11.44 -17.11 -13.93
C HIS A 59 -11.14 -17.00 -12.44
N GLU A 60 -9.89 -17.21 -12.04
CA GLU A 60 -9.48 -16.83 -10.69
C GLU A 60 -9.63 -15.32 -10.53
N PRO A 61 -10.31 -14.85 -9.47
CA PRO A 61 -10.50 -13.43 -9.27
C PRO A 61 -9.16 -12.73 -9.04
N LEU A 62 -9.09 -11.45 -9.43
CA LEU A 62 -7.88 -10.66 -9.31
C LEU A 62 -7.64 -10.36 -7.82
N LYS A 63 -6.51 -10.83 -7.30
CA LYS A 63 -6.07 -10.56 -5.93
C LYS A 63 -5.26 -9.26 -5.92
N ILE A 64 -5.75 -8.27 -5.18
CA ILE A 64 -5.09 -6.98 -5.03
C ILE A 64 -4.64 -6.84 -3.59
N ASN A 65 -3.32 -6.85 -3.37
CA ASN A 65 -2.73 -6.49 -2.10
C ASN A 65 -2.73 -4.97 -1.97
N PHE A 66 -3.01 -4.44 -0.80
CA PHE A 66 -2.94 -3.01 -0.53
C PHE A 66 -2.22 -2.75 0.80
N VAL A 67 -1.53 -1.62 0.87
CA VAL A 67 -0.99 -1.06 2.11
C VAL A 67 -1.19 0.45 2.11
N GLY A 68 -1.62 1.00 3.24
CA GLY A 68 -1.75 2.42 3.47
C GLY A 68 -0.99 2.83 4.73
N ILE A 69 -0.35 4.00 4.67
CA ILE A 69 0.27 4.61 5.86
C ILE A 69 -0.79 5.46 6.57
N GLU A 70 -1.00 5.19 7.85
CA GLU A 70 -1.79 6.05 8.71
C GLU A 70 -0.93 7.23 9.16
N GLU A 71 -1.14 8.41 8.56
CA GLU A 71 -0.34 9.60 8.84
C GLU A 71 -0.27 9.94 10.33
N LYS A 72 -1.36 9.74 11.07
CA LYS A 72 -1.42 10.03 12.52
C LYS A 72 -0.69 8.99 13.38
N ALA A 73 -0.32 7.87 12.79
CA ALA A 73 0.47 6.82 13.41
C ALA A 73 1.94 6.88 12.95
N MET A 74 2.52 8.08 12.88
CA MET A 74 3.93 8.27 12.53
C MET A 74 4.74 8.71 13.75
N TRP A 75 5.77 7.95 14.10
CA TRP A 75 6.70 8.26 15.18
C TRP A 75 8.04 8.76 14.63
N PRO A 76 8.68 9.78 15.23
CA PRO A 76 8.19 10.61 16.34
C PRO A 76 7.28 11.77 15.89
N GLY A 77 7.13 11.98 14.57
CA GLY A 77 6.53 13.18 13.99
C GLY A 77 5.10 13.53 14.44
N LYS A 78 4.32 12.56 14.91
CA LYS A 78 2.95 12.74 15.41
C LYS A 78 2.76 12.37 16.87
N LYS A 79 3.83 12.33 17.68
CA LYS A 79 3.75 12.00 19.12
C LYS A 79 2.68 12.81 19.89
N ASN A 80 2.48 14.08 19.52
CA ASN A 80 1.54 15.00 20.16
C ASN A 80 0.12 14.99 19.54
N ASP A 81 -0.08 14.37 18.38
CA ASP A 81 -1.38 14.24 17.68
C ASP A 81 -1.63 12.75 17.34
N ARG A 82 -1.28 11.88 18.29
CA ARG A 82 -1.25 10.43 18.12
C ARG A 82 -2.65 9.87 17.87
N ALA A 83 -2.77 9.00 16.87
CA ALA A 83 -3.95 8.17 16.67
C ALA A 83 -3.55 6.77 16.19
N GLY A 84 -4.40 5.79 16.46
CA GLY A 84 -4.21 4.40 16.06
C GLY A 84 -3.50 3.54 17.11
N PRO A 85 -3.70 2.21 17.05
CA PRO A 85 -3.21 1.26 18.06
C PRO A 85 -1.68 1.07 18.07
N ALA A 86 -1.00 1.48 17.00
CA ALA A 86 0.44 1.28 16.86
C ALA A 86 1.28 2.23 17.75
N MET A 87 0.73 3.37 18.15
CA MET A 87 1.48 4.44 18.82
C MET A 87 2.02 4.04 20.19
N GLU A 88 1.30 3.21 20.95
CA GLU A 88 1.78 2.68 22.23
C GLU A 88 2.98 1.73 22.06
N VAL A 89 2.97 0.95 20.98
CA VAL A 89 4.08 0.06 20.65
C VAL A 89 5.30 0.88 20.22
N PHE A 90 5.08 1.94 19.43
CA PHE A 90 6.16 2.80 18.97
C PHE A 90 6.85 3.54 20.12
N GLU A 91 6.08 4.07 21.08
CA GLU A 91 6.63 4.69 22.28
C GLU A 91 7.50 3.72 23.10
N ARG A 92 7.04 2.47 23.27
CA ARG A 92 7.83 1.43 23.94
C ARG A 92 9.08 1.03 23.17
N MET A 93 9.02 0.98 21.84
CA MET A 93 10.18 0.69 21.00
C MET A 93 11.20 1.83 21.05
N ASP A 94 10.74 3.08 21.02
CA ASP A 94 11.58 4.28 21.15
C ASP A 94 12.37 4.28 22.46
N GLN A 95 11.69 4.03 23.59
CA GLN A 95 12.34 3.87 24.89
C GLN A 95 13.37 2.73 24.89
N TRP A 96 13.06 1.62 24.24
CA TRP A 96 13.99 0.51 24.12
C TRP A 96 15.23 0.88 23.28
N PHE A 97 15.08 1.67 22.21
CA PHE A 97 16.21 2.17 21.42
C PHE A 97 17.10 3.09 22.24
N GLU A 98 16.51 3.99 23.02
CA GLU A 98 17.24 4.85 23.97
C GLU A 98 18.05 4.01 24.96
N GLU A 99 17.42 3.04 25.63
CA GLU A 99 18.06 2.21 26.65
C GLU A 99 19.15 1.27 26.10
N LYS A 100 18.93 0.68 24.92
CA LYS A 100 19.83 -0.36 24.38
C LYS A 100 20.89 0.17 23.44
N ARG A 101 20.62 1.30 22.78
CA ARG A 101 21.51 1.87 21.76
C ARG A 101 21.98 3.27 22.10
N GLY A 102 21.56 3.83 23.23
CA GLY A 102 22.02 5.13 23.71
C GLY A 102 21.52 6.31 22.87
N GLY A 103 20.36 6.16 22.21
CA GLY A 103 19.68 7.27 21.52
C GLY A 103 20.39 7.80 20.28
N VAL A 104 21.31 7.02 19.69
CA VAL A 104 22.06 7.45 18.49
C VAL A 104 21.29 7.21 17.18
N ASP A 105 20.24 6.40 17.22
CA ASP A 105 19.46 6.02 16.05
C ASP A 105 18.25 6.96 15.90
N ASP A 106 18.17 7.69 14.78
CA ASP A 106 16.96 8.43 14.40
C ASP A 106 15.95 7.46 13.76
N VAL A 107 15.08 6.89 14.60
CA VAL A 107 14.15 5.84 14.18
C VAL A 107 12.80 6.44 13.80
N MET A 108 12.43 6.24 12.54
CA MET A 108 11.09 6.53 12.04
C MET A 108 10.22 5.26 12.06
N LEU A 109 9.13 5.29 12.83
CA LEU A 109 8.16 4.18 12.88
C LEU A 109 6.85 4.60 12.21
N LEU A 110 6.28 3.69 11.43
CA LEU A 110 5.10 3.94 10.60
C LEU A 110 4.00 2.92 10.91
N GLY A 111 2.83 3.42 11.31
CA GLY A 111 1.61 2.64 11.38
C GLY A 111 1.08 2.40 9.98
N CYS A 112 1.03 1.14 9.58
CA CYS A 112 0.55 0.72 8.27
C CYS A 112 -0.66 -0.20 8.42
N VAL A 113 -1.68 0.02 7.60
CA VAL A 113 -2.79 -0.92 7.42
C VAL A 113 -2.59 -1.63 6.11
N ALA A 114 -2.57 -2.95 6.13
CA ALA A 114 -2.42 -3.77 4.93
C ALA A 114 -3.51 -4.84 4.86
N GLY A 115 -3.82 -5.26 3.64
CA GLY A 115 -4.81 -6.30 3.39
C GLY A 115 -4.81 -6.77 1.94
N MET A 116 -5.78 -7.61 1.61
CA MET A 116 -5.99 -8.13 0.27
C MET A 116 -7.48 -8.05 -0.07
N ALA A 117 -7.77 -7.54 -1.25
CA ALA A 117 -9.08 -7.52 -1.85
C ALA A 117 -9.11 -8.50 -3.03
N VAL A 118 -10.28 -9.07 -3.29
CA VAL A 118 -10.54 -10.00 -4.38
C VAL A 118 -11.62 -9.38 -5.26
N ILE A 119 -11.35 -9.27 -6.56
CA ILE A 119 -12.26 -8.66 -7.55
C ILE A 119 -12.55 -9.65 -8.67
#